data_AF-A0A3B9IT83-F1
#
_entry.id   AF-A0A3B9IT83-F1
#
_cell.length_a   1.000
_cell.length_b   1.000
_cell.length_c   1.000
_cell.angle_alpha   90.00
_cell.angle_beta   90.00
_cell.angle_gamma   90.00
#
_symmetry.space_group_name_H-M   'P 1'
#
loop_
_entity.id
_entity.type
_entity.pdbx_description
1 polymer ?
#
loop_
_entity_poly.entity_id
_entity_poly.type
_entity_poly.pdbx_seq_one_letter_code
_entity_poly.pdbx_strand_id
1 'polypeptide(L)'
;MADIRDRQPSRRRLLHLSAGAAVLLPFAGLVRPGMTRAATPACGAGDPTPRQTAGPYFSPGSPQKADFTADASDGEVMQVSGRVLDTDCRPIAGALLDIWHADPTGAYDNRGFRMRGHQFADDAGRYRLTTLRPGL
;
A
#
# COMPACT_ATOMS: atom_id res chain seq x y z
N MET A 1 57.66 52.42 20.06
CA MET A 1 58.60 51.43 20.62
C MET A 1 57.76 50.37 21.34
N ALA A 2 57.62 49.18 20.73
CA ALA A 2 56.99 47.91 21.20
C ALA A 2 55.52 47.98 21.74
N ASP A 3 54.48 47.51 21.05
CA ASP A 3 54.06 46.11 20.80
C ASP A 3 54.12 45.21 22.05
N ILE A 4 52.97 44.73 22.53
CA ILE A 4 52.69 43.29 22.77
C ILE A 4 51.19 43.09 23.01
N ARG A 5 50.64 42.28 22.12
CA ARG A 5 49.24 41.90 21.88
C ARG A 5 48.54 41.18 23.04
N ASP A 6 47.23 41.38 23.05
CA ASP A 6 46.21 40.46 23.56
C ASP A 6 46.60 38.98 23.38
N ARG A 7 46.74 38.25 24.50
CA ARG A 7 46.82 36.79 24.49
C ARG A 7 45.43 36.21 24.71
N GLN A 8 44.73 36.03 23.59
CA GLN A 8 43.65 35.06 23.44
C GLN A 8 44.12 33.66 23.89
N PRO A 9 43.35 32.91 24.70
CA PRO A 9 43.69 31.53 25.01
C PRO A 9 43.52 30.64 23.77
N SER A 10 44.64 30.01 23.40
CA SER A 10 44.80 29.09 22.28
C SER A 10 43.92 27.85 22.43
N ARG A 11 43.15 27.57 21.36
CA ARG A 11 42.49 26.31 21.05
C ARG A 11 43.50 25.16 20.94
N ARG A 12 43.90 24.52 22.04
CA ARG A 12 44.67 23.27 22.00
C ARG A 12 44.28 22.30 23.11
N ARG A 13 43.66 21.21 22.66
CA ARG A 13 43.81 19.83 23.12
C ARG A 13 43.45 19.52 24.58
N LEU A 14 42.23 19.06 24.77
CA LEU A 14 41.97 17.92 25.65
C LEU A 14 41.50 16.76 24.76
N LEU A 15 42.40 15.81 24.53
CA LEU A 15 42.10 14.50 23.97
C LEU A 15 41.34 13.72 25.04
N HIS A 16 40.05 13.52 24.84
CA HIS A 16 39.30 12.52 25.60
C HIS A 16 39.45 11.16 24.90
N LEU A 17 40.36 10.35 25.43
CA LEU A 17 40.41 8.91 25.20
C LEU A 17 39.27 8.27 26.00
N SER A 18 38.20 7.90 25.32
CA SER A 18 37.24 6.91 25.83
C SER A 18 37.08 5.85 24.75
N ALA A 19 37.65 4.67 25.02
CA ALA A 19 37.48 3.47 24.22
C ALA A 19 36.00 3.04 24.26
N GLY A 20 35.27 3.30 23.18
CA GLY A 20 33.90 2.81 23.02
C GLY A 20 33.94 1.35 22.58
N ALA A 21 33.50 0.44 23.44
CA ALA A 21 33.31 -0.96 23.10
C ALA A 21 32.30 -1.08 21.96
N ALA A 22 32.73 -1.65 20.83
CA ALA A 22 31.83 -2.00 19.73
C ALA A 22 30.98 -3.20 20.16
N VAL A 23 29.75 -2.94 20.62
CA VAL A 23 28.76 -3.99 20.84
C VAL A 23 28.22 -4.39 19.47
N LEU A 24 28.73 -5.49 18.93
CA LEU A 24 28.12 -6.17 17.79
C LEU A 24 26.84 -6.86 18.26
N LEU A 25 25.72 -6.12 18.27
CA LEU A 25 24.41 -6.72 18.40
C LEU A 25 24.15 -7.52 17.11
N PRO A 26 23.95 -8.85 17.17
CA PRO A 26 23.45 -9.56 16.01
C PRO A 26 22.05 -8.98 15.73
N PHE A 27 21.90 -8.35 14.56
CA PHE A 27 20.60 -8.04 13.96
C PHE A 27 19.94 -9.38 13.59
N ALA A 28 19.54 -10.15 14.59
CA ALA A 28 18.56 -11.21 14.42
C ALA A 28 17.22 -10.47 14.22
N GLY A 29 16.99 -10.02 12.99
CA GLY A 29 15.72 -9.46 12.58
C GLY A 29 14.63 -10.46 12.95
N LEU A 30 13.78 -10.08 13.89
CA LEU A 30 12.54 -10.79 14.16
C LEU A 30 11.74 -10.78 12.87
N VAL A 31 11.86 -11.87 12.10
CA VAL A 31 10.92 -12.18 11.03
C VAL A 31 9.57 -12.32 11.73
N ARG A 32 8.75 -11.26 11.69
CA ARG A 32 7.36 -11.37 12.09
C ARG A 32 6.75 -12.41 11.15
N PRO A 33 6.29 -13.56 11.65
CA PRO A 33 5.51 -14.46 10.81
C PRO A 33 4.35 -13.64 10.26
N GLY A 34 4.29 -13.52 8.93
CA GLY A 34 3.14 -12.88 8.28
C GLY A 34 1.89 -13.60 8.76
N MET A 35 0.88 -12.86 9.18
CA MET A 35 -0.42 -13.45 9.50
C MET A 35 -0.92 -14.18 8.25
N THR A 36 -0.89 -15.51 8.29
CA THR A 36 -1.60 -16.33 7.33
C THR A 36 -3.08 -16.15 7.62
N ARG A 37 -3.71 -15.20 6.92
CA ARG A 37 -5.16 -15.04 6.97
C ARG A 37 -5.79 -16.32 6.42
N ALA A 38 -6.83 -16.83 7.09
CA ALA A 38 -7.61 -17.93 6.56
C ALA A 38 -8.09 -17.58 5.15
N ALA A 39 -8.03 -18.55 4.23
CA ALA A 39 -8.55 -18.37 2.89
C ALA A 39 -10.03 -18.01 2.95
N THR A 40 -10.49 -17.18 2.01
CA THR A 40 -11.93 -16.93 1.83
C THR A 40 -12.64 -18.28 1.67
N PRO A 41 -13.69 -18.56 2.48
CA PRO A 41 -14.46 -19.79 2.34
C PRO A 41 -14.97 -19.98 0.91
N ALA A 42 -15.13 -21.24 0.50
CA ALA A 42 -15.82 -21.54 -0.74
C ALA A 42 -17.25 -20.99 -0.70
N CYS A 43 -17.82 -20.67 -1.88
CA CYS A 43 -19.21 -20.27 -1.95
C CYS A 43 -20.12 -21.37 -1.36
N GLY A 44 -21.11 -20.95 -0.56
CA GLY A 44 -22.01 -21.85 0.18
C GLY A 44 -21.45 -22.40 1.51
N ALA A 45 -20.15 -22.20 1.82
CA ALA A 45 -19.54 -22.61 3.09
C ALA A 45 -19.55 -21.51 4.17
N GLY A 46 -20.17 -20.36 3.90
CA GLY A 46 -20.27 -19.24 4.83
C GLY A 46 -21.35 -18.24 4.40
N ASP A 47 -21.45 -17.13 5.13
CA ASP A 47 -22.41 -16.07 4.80
C ASP A 47 -22.08 -15.40 3.45
N PRO A 48 -23.09 -14.92 2.71
CA PRO A 48 -22.86 -14.08 1.53
C PRO A 48 -21.97 -12.88 1.83
N THR A 49 -21.22 -12.40 0.83
CA THR A 49 -20.39 -11.21 0.96
C THR A 49 -21.21 -10.05 1.52
N PRO A 50 -20.88 -9.52 2.73
CA PRO A 50 -21.68 -8.50 3.36
C PRO A 50 -21.59 -7.19 2.57
N ARG A 51 -22.71 -6.45 2.52
CA ARG A 51 -22.71 -5.11 1.92
C ARG A 51 -21.86 -4.16 2.76
N GLN A 52 -21.14 -3.28 2.08
CA GLN A 52 -20.38 -2.19 2.67
C GLN A 52 -20.84 -0.87 2.05
N THR A 53 -20.71 0.23 2.79
CA THR A 53 -20.96 1.57 2.24
C THR A 53 -19.79 2.00 1.34
N ALA A 54 -20.07 2.73 0.27
CA ALA A 54 -19.00 3.26 -0.61
C ALA A 54 -18.06 4.25 0.08
N GLY A 55 -18.52 4.90 1.15
CA GLY A 55 -17.76 5.93 1.87
C GLY A 55 -17.67 7.25 1.10
N PRO A 56 -16.92 8.23 1.63
CA PRO A 56 -16.92 9.61 1.14
C PRO A 56 -16.06 9.85 -0.11
N TYR A 57 -15.26 8.86 -0.52
CA TYR A 57 -14.27 9.02 -1.60
C TYR A 57 -14.69 8.39 -2.93
N PHE A 58 -15.92 7.88 -3.03
CA PHE A 58 -16.44 7.37 -4.29
C PHE A 58 -16.69 8.51 -5.28
N SER A 59 -16.25 8.32 -6.54
CA SER A 59 -16.50 9.22 -7.65
C SER A 59 -17.12 8.43 -8.81
N PRO A 60 -18.32 8.78 -9.31
CA PRO A 60 -18.93 8.09 -10.43
C PRO A 60 -18.19 8.37 -11.75
N GLY A 61 -18.44 7.53 -12.76
CA GLY A 61 -17.93 7.75 -14.11
C GLY A 61 -16.44 7.43 -14.27
N SER A 62 -15.92 6.48 -13.49
CA SER A 62 -14.57 5.96 -13.65
C SER A 62 -14.36 5.47 -15.10
N PRO A 63 -13.13 5.52 -15.64
CA PRO A 63 -12.84 4.96 -16.97
C PRO A 63 -12.79 3.43 -16.91
N GLN A 64 -13.05 2.76 -18.04
CA GLN A 64 -12.83 1.33 -18.14
C GLN A 64 -11.31 1.04 -18.11
N LYS A 65 -10.81 0.54 -16.98
CA LYS A 65 -9.38 0.37 -16.71
C LYS A 65 -9.17 -0.75 -15.68
N ALA A 66 -8.26 -1.67 -16.00
CA ALA A 66 -7.90 -2.82 -15.15
C ALA A 66 -6.42 -2.82 -14.71
N ASP A 67 -5.67 -1.79 -15.08
CA ASP A 67 -4.28 -1.60 -14.67
C ASP A 67 -4.08 -0.16 -14.18
N PHE A 68 -3.74 -0.01 -12.89
CA PHE A 68 -3.52 1.28 -12.25
C PHE A 68 -2.03 1.57 -12.02
N THR A 69 -1.12 0.69 -12.44
CA THR A 69 0.32 0.81 -12.15
C THR A 69 0.96 2.08 -12.70
N ALA A 70 0.38 2.68 -13.74
CA ALA A 70 0.82 3.94 -14.31
C ALA A 70 0.32 5.19 -13.57
N ASP A 71 -0.62 5.08 -12.61
CA ASP A 71 -1.20 6.26 -11.99
C ASP A 71 -0.34 6.85 -10.84
N ALA A 72 0.66 6.12 -10.34
CA ALA A 72 1.61 6.61 -9.33
C ALA A 72 2.98 5.94 -9.49
N SER A 73 4.04 6.61 -9.01
CA SER A 73 5.38 6.03 -8.90
C SER A 73 5.56 5.30 -7.56
N ASP A 74 6.53 4.39 -7.49
CA ASP A 74 7.09 3.83 -6.24
C ASP A 74 6.12 3.03 -5.34
N GLY A 75 5.04 2.48 -5.90
CA GLY A 75 4.15 1.55 -5.22
C GLY A 75 4.54 0.07 -5.39
N GLU A 76 4.23 -0.76 -4.41
CA GLU A 76 4.34 -2.22 -4.55
C GLU A 76 3.22 -2.73 -5.47
N VAL A 77 3.58 -3.34 -6.59
CA VAL A 77 2.60 -3.91 -7.53
C VAL A 77 1.84 -5.07 -6.87
N MET A 78 0.52 -5.03 -7.02
CA MET A 78 -0.45 -5.95 -6.46
C MET A 78 -1.42 -6.39 -7.54
N GLN A 79 -1.80 -7.67 -7.51
CA GLN A 79 -2.92 -8.18 -8.30
C GLN A 79 -4.10 -8.52 -7.40
N VAL A 80 -5.28 -8.02 -7.75
CA VAL A 80 -6.54 -8.38 -7.10
C VAL A 80 -7.36 -9.17 -8.12
N SER A 81 -7.79 -10.38 -7.75
CA SER A 81 -8.60 -11.21 -8.65
C SER A 81 -9.60 -12.03 -7.85
N GLY A 82 -10.66 -12.46 -8.53
CA GLY A 82 -11.72 -13.24 -7.90
C GLY A 82 -12.80 -13.64 -8.89
N ARG A 83 -13.95 -14.07 -8.35
CA ARG A 83 -15.17 -14.33 -9.12
C ARG A 83 -16.36 -13.65 -8.47
N VAL A 84 -17.25 -13.12 -9.30
CA VAL A 84 -18.57 -12.64 -8.91
C VAL A 84 -19.56 -13.79 -9.09
N LEU A 85 -20.14 -14.25 -7.99
CA LEU A 85 -21.11 -15.34 -7.94
C LEU A 85 -22.42 -14.83 -7.32
N ASP A 86 -23.53 -15.44 -7.70
CA ASP A 86 -24.78 -15.33 -6.93
C ASP A 86 -24.74 -16.20 -5.66
N THR A 87 -25.80 -16.13 -4.85
CA THR A 87 -25.93 -16.89 -3.59
C THR A 87 -26.09 -18.40 -3.80
N ASP A 88 -26.43 -18.83 -5.02
CA ASP A 88 -26.50 -20.23 -5.43
C ASP A 88 -25.18 -20.70 -6.07
N CYS A 89 -24.11 -19.89 -5.94
CA CYS A 89 -22.78 -20.15 -6.45
C CYS A 89 -22.66 -20.23 -7.97
N ARG A 90 -23.58 -19.60 -8.71
CA ARG A 90 -23.51 -19.46 -10.18
C ARG A 90 -22.74 -18.18 -10.55
N PRO A 91 -21.89 -18.21 -11.59
CA PRO A 91 -21.16 -17.04 -12.02
C PRO A 91 -22.08 -15.97 -12.60
N ILE A 92 -21.78 -14.71 -12.30
CA ILE A 92 -22.48 -13.55 -12.86
C ILE A 92 -21.61 -12.93 -13.96
N ALA A 93 -21.95 -13.25 -15.22
CA ALA A 93 -21.33 -12.65 -16.38
C ALA A 93 -21.68 -11.16 -16.49
N GLY A 94 -20.71 -10.33 -16.93
CA GLY A 94 -20.93 -8.91 -17.15
C GLY A 94 -21.18 -8.08 -15.88
N ALA A 95 -20.92 -8.63 -14.69
CA ALA A 95 -21.01 -7.86 -13.45
C ALA A 95 -20.04 -6.67 -13.50
N LEU A 96 -20.54 -5.47 -13.21
CA LEU A 96 -19.71 -4.26 -13.11
C LEU A 96 -18.88 -4.30 -11.82
N LEU A 97 -17.57 -4.22 -11.95
CA LEU A 97 -16.64 -3.97 -10.86
C LEU A 97 -16.12 -2.54 -10.99
N ASP A 98 -16.63 -1.62 -10.19
CA ASP A 98 -16.12 -0.25 -10.08
C ASP A 98 -15.21 -0.17 -8.85
N ILE A 99 -13.93 0.10 -9.06
CA ILE A 99 -12.88 -0.04 -8.05
C ILE A 99 -12.18 1.30 -7.85
N TRP A 100 -12.05 1.70 -6.59
CA TRP A 100 -11.28 2.88 -6.18
C TRP A 100 -10.55 2.60 -4.87
N HIS A 101 -9.35 3.16 -4.73
CA HIS A 101 -8.60 3.11 -3.46
C HIS A 101 -7.59 4.28 -3.36
N ALA A 102 -6.97 4.41 -2.19
CA ALA A 102 -5.88 5.34 -1.96
C ALA A 102 -4.61 4.92 -2.72
N ASP A 103 -3.80 5.89 -3.11
CA ASP A 103 -2.46 5.64 -3.67
C ASP A 103 -1.48 5.10 -2.61
N PRO A 104 -0.23 4.75 -2.97
CA PRO A 104 0.76 4.24 -2.03
C PRO A 104 1.09 5.18 -0.84
N THR A 105 0.76 6.47 -0.93
CA THR A 105 0.94 7.46 0.13
C THR A 105 -0.30 7.63 1.01
N GLY A 106 -1.40 6.93 0.69
CA GLY A 106 -2.67 7.03 1.41
C GLY A 106 -3.60 8.13 0.87
N ALA A 107 -3.24 8.80 -0.23
CA ALA A 107 -4.05 9.87 -0.79
C ALA A 107 -5.10 9.35 -1.80
N TYR A 108 -6.33 9.85 -1.69
CA TYR A 108 -7.39 9.62 -2.67
C TYR A 108 -7.43 10.73 -3.71
N ASP A 109 -7.50 10.38 -5.00
CA ASP A 109 -7.74 11.35 -6.07
C ASP A 109 -9.23 11.65 -6.19
N ASN A 110 -9.71 12.78 -5.67
CA ASN A 110 -11.13 13.17 -5.72
C ASN A 110 -11.46 14.14 -6.87
N ARG A 111 -10.52 14.37 -7.80
CA ARG A 111 -10.71 15.27 -8.95
C ARG A 111 -10.50 14.59 -10.30
N GLY A 112 -9.69 13.54 -10.33
CA GLY A 112 -9.44 12.71 -11.50
C GLY A 112 -9.75 11.23 -11.23
N PHE A 113 -9.03 10.36 -11.94
CA PHE A 113 -9.24 8.91 -11.94
C PHE A 113 -7.97 8.09 -11.67
N ARG A 114 -7.00 8.65 -10.95
CA ARG A 114 -5.86 7.87 -10.46
C ARG A 114 -6.32 6.87 -9.40
N MET A 115 -5.83 5.63 -9.47
CA MET A 115 -6.25 4.51 -8.60
C MET A 115 -7.76 4.23 -8.66
N ARG A 116 -8.38 4.52 -9.81
CA ARG A 116 -9.82 4.36 -10.08
C ARG A 116 -10.06 3.79 -11.46
N GLY A 117 -11.05 2.91 -11.58
CA GLY A 117 -11.46 2.34 -12.85
C GLY A 117 -12.54 1.30 -12.67
N HIS A 118 -13.23 1.00 -13.76
CA HIS A 118 -14.16 -0.11 -13.79
C HIS A 118 -13.82 -1.15 -14.85
N GLN A 119 -14.38 -2.34 -14.66
CA GLN A 119 -14.34 -3.43 -15.62
C GLN A 119 -15.58 -4.30 -15.46
N PHE A 120 -15.75 -5.25 -16.38
CA PHE A 120 -16.84 -6.21 -16.33
C PHE A 120 -16.28 -7.61 -16.10
N ALA A 121 -16.98 -8.42 -15.30
CA ALA A 121 -16.66 -9.83 -15.12
C ALA A 121 -16.84 -10.61 -16.44
N ASP A 122 -15.97 -11.59 -16.68
CA ASP A 122 -16.10 -12.49 -17.84
C ASP A 122 -17.28 -13.46 -17.71
N ASP A 123 -17.49 -14.32 -18.71
CA ASP A 123 -18.58 -15.31 -18.74
C ASP A 123 -18.54 -16.32 -17.59
N ALA A 124 -17.38 -16.50 -16.96
CA ALA A 124 -17.18 -17.33 -15.77
C ALA A 124 -17.21 -16.50 -14.46
N GLY A 125 -17.66 -15.25 -14.54
CA GLY A 125 -17.73 -14.30 -13.43
C GLY A 125 -16.36 -13.80 -12.96
N ARG A 126 -15.27 -14.06 -13.67
CA ARG A 126 -13.91 -13.76 -13.21
C ARG A 126 -13.57 -12.29 -13.45
N TYR A 127 -12.73 -11.76 -12.57
CA TYR A 127 -12.14 -10.43 -12.73
C TYR A 127 -10.67 -10.44 -12.29
N ARG A 128 -9.91 -9.48 -12.82
CA ARG A 128 -8.51 -9.24 -12.44
C ARG A 128 -8.19 -7.76 -12.56
N LEU A 129 -7.53 -7.20 -11.56
CA LEU A 129 -7.02 -5.84 -11.52
C LEU A 129 -5.54 -5.92 -11.17
N THR A 130 -4.69 -5.19 -11.89
CA THR A 130 -3.31 -4.91 -11.48
C THR A 130 -3.27 -3.48 -10.95
N THR A 131 -2.74 -3.29 -9.74
CA THR A 131 -2.69 -1.98 -9.09
C THR A 131 -1.49 -1.89 -8.16
N LEU A 132 -1.39 -0.83 -7.38
CA LEU A 132 -0.39 -0.62 -6.35
C LEU A 132 -1.00 -0.82 -4.96
N ARG A 133 -0.22 -1.36 -4.02
CA ARG A 133 -0.62 -1.48 -2.61
C ARG A 133 -1.01 -0.09 -2.05
N PRO A 134 -2.21 0.08 -1.49
CA PRO A 134 -2.61 1.34 -0.83
C PRO A 134 -1.73 1.63 0.39
N GLY A 135 -1.47 2.91 0.63
CA GLY A 135 -0.84 3.39 1.86
C GLY A 135 -1.69 3.09 3.10
N LEU A 136 -1.02 2.98 4.26
CA LEU A 136 -1.64 2.80 5.58
C LEU A 136 -2.05 4.13 6.22
#